data_AF-A0A4R3N7W6-F1
#
_entry.id   AF-A0A4R3N7W6-F1
#
_cell.length_a   1.000
_cell.length_b   1.000
_cell.length_c   1.000
_cell.angle_alpha   90.00
_cell.angle_beta   90.00
_cell.angle_gamma   90.00
#
_symmetry.space_group_name_H-M   'P 1'
#
loop_
_entity.id
_entity.type
_entity.pdbx_description
1 polymer ?
#
loop_
_entity_poly.entity_id
_entity_poly.type
_entity_poly.pdbx_seq_one_letter_code
_entity_poly.pdbx_strand_id
1 'polypeptide(L)'
;MPIEAALIKPVVDALMTLLQRGEKATLKRNAEAALREAIRELLLANPDENKAQARIAVAKAAGLLSEDVLLAEDMLQKHRASKARTAGKTGTGRKRKPAAPADSATDGAKSATRRKPPAKPRA
;
A
#
# COMPACT_ATOMS: atom_id res chain seq x y z
N MET A 1 44.89 50.30 -5.98
CA MET A 1 44.86 49.04 -6.74
C MET A 1 43.52 48.38 -6.49
N PRO A 2 42.48 48.67 -7.30
CA PRO A 2 41.18 48.05 -7.12
C PRO A 2 41.26 46.62 -7.65
N ILE A 3 41.09 45.62 -6.78
CA ILE A 3 40.97 44.24 -7.22
C ILE A 3 39.66 44.14 -7.99
N GLU A 4 39.82 43.96 -9.29
CA GLU A 4 38.88 43.73 -10.36
C GLU A 4 37.56 43.07 -9.93
N ALA A 5 36.51 43.87 -9.77
CA ALA A 5 35.13 43.40 -9.62
C ALA A 5 34.65 42.52 -10.80
N ALA A 6 35.37 42.54 -11.92
CA ALA A 6 35.13 41.72 -13.11
C ALA A 6 35.40 40.22 -12.88
N LEU A 7 36.27 39.84 -11.94
CA LEU A 7 36.59 38.44 -11.63
C LEU A 7 35.67 37.80 -10.59
N ILE A 8 34.94 38.60 -9.81
CA ILE A 8 34.08 38.10 -8.73
C ILE A 8 32.88 37.34 -9.30
N LYS A 9 32.21 37.89 -10.32
CA LYS A 9 31.02 37.30 -10.94
C LYS A 9 31.26 35.91 -11.57
N PRO A 10 32.30 35.69 -12.41
CA PRO A 10 32.56 34.37 -12.97
C PRO A 10 32.97 33.34 -11.91
N VAL A 11 33.66 33.75 -10.84
CA VAL A 11 33.98 32.85 -9.72
C VAL A 11 32.73 32.46 -8.94
N VAL A 12 31.84 33.41 -8.66
CA VAL A 12 30.55 33.13 -8.01
C VAL A 12 29.67 32.23 -8.89
N ASP A 13 29.62 32.46 -10.19
CA ASP A 13 28.88 31.58 -11.12
C ASP A 13 29.49 30.17 -11.18
N ALA A 14 30.82 30.04 -11.16
CA ALA A 14 31.49 28.74 -11.08
C ALA A 14 31.18 28.00 -9.76
N LEU A 15 31.13 28.72 -8.64
CA LEU A 15 30.75 28.15 -7.34
C LEU A 15 29.28 27.75 -7.31
N MET A 16 28.38 28.59 -7.82
CA MET A 16 26.94 28.31 -7.89
C MET A 16 26.64 27.15 -8.83
N THR A 17 27.33 27.03 -9.97
CA THR A 17 27.19 25.90 -10.88
C THR A 17 27.73 24.60 -10.29
N LEU A 18 28.84 24.65 -9.54
CA LEU A 18 29.38 23.49 -8.83
C LEU A 18 28.45 23.05 -7.69
N LEU A 19 27.89 24.00 -6.93
CA LEU A 19 26.90 23.74 -5.88
C LEU A 19 25.64 23.10 -6.46
N GLN A 20 25.07 23.67 -7.53
CA GLN A 20 23.91 23.09 -8.23
C GLN A 20 24.19 21.68 -8.77
N ARG A 21 25.44 21.41 -9.21
CA ARG A 21 25.85 20.07 -9.65
C ARG A 21 25.91 19.08 -8.49
N GLY A 22 26.42 19.51 -7.34
CA GLY A 22 26.43 18.74 -6.09
C GLY A 22 25.01 18.43 -5.61
N GLU A 23 24.15 19.44 -5.56
CA GLU A 23 22.73 19.29 -5.19
C GLU A 23 22.03 18.29 -6.10
N LYS A 24 22.17 18.41 -7.44
CA LYS A 24 21.60 17.46 -8.39
C LYS A 24 22.11 16.03 -8.18
N ALA A 25 23.39 15.85 -7.83
CA ALA A 25 23.94 14.52 -7.54
C ALA A 25 23.36 13.93 -6.24
N THR A 26 23.21 14.74 -5.19
CA THR A 26 22.57 14.32 -3.93
C THR A 26 21.08 14.02 -4.13
N LEU A 27 20.36 14.84 -4.90
CA LEU A 27 18.95 14.65 -5.25
C LEU A 27 18.74 13.33 -5.99
N LYS A 28 19.59 13.01 -6.97
CA LYS A 28 19.52 11.73 -7.69
C LYS A 28 19.77 10.54 -6.77
N ARG A 29 20.78 10.59 -5.90
CA ARG A 29 21.05 9.53 -4.92
C ARG A 29 19.92 9.35 -3.92
N ASN A 30 19.35 10.44 -3.41
CA ASN A 30 18.21 10.41 -2.50
C ASN A 30 16.96 9.85 -3.18
N ALA A 31 16.77 10.18 -4.46
CA ALA A 31 15.69 9.66 -5.28
C ALA A 31 15.84 8.16 -5.57
N GLU A 32 17.06 7.68 -5.85
CA GLU A 32 17.36 6.25 -5.98
C GLU A 32 17.13 5.49 -4.65
N ALA A 33 17.56 6.07 -3.53
CA ALA A 33 17.31 5.52 -2.20
C ALA A 33 15.80 5.44 -1.90
N ALA A 34 15.06 6.52 -2.18
CA ALA A 34 13.61 6.57 -2.03
C ALA A 34 12.92 5.51 -2.90
N LEU A 35 13.38 5.30 -4.14
CA LEU A 35 12.85 4.27 -5.03
C LEU A 35 13.09 2.86 -4.49
N ARG A 36 14.29 2.58 -3.99
CA ARG A 36 14.61 1.29 -3.33
C ARG A 36 13.73 1.05 -2.11
N GLU A 37 13.51 2.10 -1.31
CA GLU A 37 12.59 2.02 -0.18
C GLU A 37 11.14 1.80 -0.60
N ALA A 38 10.69 2.42 -1.70
CA ALA A 38 9.35 2.19 -2.24
C ALA A 38 9.16 0.73 -2.66
N ILE A 39 10.12 0.16 -3.38
CA ILE A 39 10.09 -1.25 -3.78
C ILE A 39 10.11 -2.16 -2.55
N ARG A 40 10.98 -1.88 -1.56
CA ARG A 40 11.03 -2.65 -0.32
C ARG A 40 9.70 -2.61 0.43
N GLU A 41 9.08 -1.44 0.54
CA GLU A 41 7.77 -1.25 1.16
C GLU A 41 6.69 -2.08 0.44
N LEU A 42 6.68 -2.07 -0.90
CA LEU A 42 5.73 -2.82 -1.72
C LEU A 42 5.91 -4.34 -1.65
N LEU A 43 7.10 -4.82 -1.26
CA LEU A 43 7.38 -6.24 -1.05
C LEU A 43 7.04 -6.72 0.37
N LEU A 44 6.67 -5.82 1.29
CA LEU A 44 6.18 -6.22 2.61
C LEU A 44 4.81 -6.90 2.50
N ALA A 45 4.50 -7.76 3.48
CA ALA A 45 3.21 -8.46 3.53
C ALA A 45 2.00 -7.51 3.67
N ASN A 46 2.21 -6.35 4.32
CA ASN A 46 1.21 -5.27 4.45
C ASN A 46 1.87 -3.94 4.03
N PRO A 47 1.81 -3.57 2.75
CA PRO A 47 2.52 -2.39 2.24
C PRO A 47 1.75 -1.09 2.50
N ASP A 48 2.47 -0.03 2.86
CA ASP A 48 1.93 1.33 2.98
C ASP A 48 1.89 2.04 1.62
N GLU A 49 0.71 2.02 0.97
CA GLU A 49 0.50 2.62 -0.36
C GLU A 49 0.87 4.10 -0.43
N ASN A 50 0.55 4.87 0.63
CA ASN A 50 0.80 6.31 0.67
C ASN A 50 2.30 6.61 0.69
N LYS A 51 3.08 5.83 1.45
CA LYS A 51 4.53 5.98 1.52
C LYS A 51 5.20 5.58 0.21
N ALA A 52 4.79 4.44 -0.37
CA ALA A 52 5.29 3.99 -1.65
C ALA A 52 5.00 5.02 -2.76
N GLN A 53 3.78 5.56 -2.82
CA GLN A 53 3.41 6.59 -3.80
C GLN A 53 4.22 7.87 -3.61
N ALA A 54 4.40 8.36 -2.37
CA ALA A 54 5.20 9.54 -2.11
C ALA A 54 6.66 9.37 -2.55
N ARG A 55 7.25 8.21 -2.26
CA ARG A 55 8.64 7.89 -2.64
C ARG A 55 8.81 7.75 -4.16
N ILE A 56 7.84 7.14 -4.85
CA ILE A 56 7.80 7.08 -6.33
C ILE A 56 7.69 8.50 -6.92
N ALA A 57 6.86 9.36 -6.33
CA ALA A 57 6.70 10.73 -6.78
C ALA A 57 8.00 11.55 -6.61
N VAL A 58 8.72 11.37 -5.50
CA VAL A 58 10.05 11.98 -5.29
C VAL A 58 11.04 11.51 -6.35
N ALA A 59 11.04 10.21 -6.68
CA ALA A 59 11.90 9.66 -7.72
C ALA A 59 11.59 10.27 -9.10
N LYS A 60 10.30 10.38 -9.46
CA LYS A 60 9.85 11.02 -10.69
C LYS A 60 10.22 12.51 -10.74
N ALA A 61 10.03 13.25 -9.64
CA ALA A 61 10.33 14.67 -9.56
C ALA A 61 11.85 14.96 -9.70
N ALA A 62 12.69 14.03 -9.24
CA ALA A 62 14.14 14.10 -9.43
C ALA A 62 14.58 13.77 -10.87
N GLY A 63 13.64 13.46 -11.77
CA GLY A 63 13.91 13.13 -13.16
C GLY A 63 14.48 11.72 -13.36
N LEU A 64 14.30 10.81 -12.39
CA LEU A 64 14.59 9.40 -12.62
C LEU A 64 13.50 8.81 -13.51
N LEU A 65 13.85 8.61 -14.78
CA LEU A 65 13.06 7.89 -15.77
C LEU A 65 13.67 6.49 -15.97
N SER A 66 13.77 5.73 -14.87
CA SER A 66 14.31 4.37 -14.90
C SER A 66 13.21 3.32 -15.01
N GLU A 67 13.56 2.17 -15.58
CA GLU A 67 12.69 0.97 -15.62
C GLU A 67 12.16 0.61 -14.22
N ASP A 68 12.99 0.81 -13.20
CA ASP A 68 12.63 0.60 -11.79
C ASP A 68 11.46 1.47 -11.31
N VAL A 69 11.33 2.70 -11.81
CA VAL A 69 10.17 3.57 -11.49
C VAL A 69 8.91 2.99 -12.10
N LEU A 70 8.96 2.55 -13.36
CA LEU A 70 7.81 1.92 -14.04
C LEU A 70 7.41 0.62 -13.33
N LEU A 71 8.39 -0.19 -12.92
CA LEU A 71 8.15 -1.39 -12.14
C LEU A 71 7.47 -1.08 -10.80
N ALA A 72 7.97 -0.09 -10.05
CA ALA A 72 7.39 0.30 -8.77
C ALA A 72 5.94 0.81 -8.91
N GLU A 73 5.62 1.50 -10.01
CA GLU A 73 4.27 1.94 -10.33
C GLU A 73 3.33 0.78 -10.65
N ASP A 74 3.77 -0.16 -11.48
CA ASP A 74 3.00 -1.36 -11.81
C ASP A 74 2.76 -2.23 -10.56
N MET A 75 3.77 -2.37 -9.70
CA MET A 75 3.62 -3.04 -8.40
C MET A 75 2.57 -2.36 -7.51
N LEU A 76 2.62 -1.04 -7.38
CA LEU A 76 1.63 -0.28 -6.60
C LEU A 76 0.22 -0.45 -7.18
N GLN A 77 0.08 -0.43 -8.51
CA GLN A 77 -1.19 -0.62 -9.19
C GLN A 77 -1.75 -2.04 -8.99
N LYS A 78 -0.90 -3.07 -9.12
CA LYS A 78 -1.27 -4.48 -8.85
C LYS A 78 -1.70 -4.69 -7.41
N HIS A 79 -1.02 -4.06 -6.45
CA HIS A 79 -1.41 -4.12 -5.05
C HIS A 79 -2.79 -3.48 -4.84
N ARG A 80 -3.01 -2.27 -5.36
CA ARG A 80 -4.33 -1.59 -5.30
C ARG A 80 -5.44 -2.41 -5.93
N ALA A 81 -5.20 -2.99 -7.10
CA ALA A 81 -6.18 -3.83 -7.78
C ALA A 81 -6.50 -5.09 -6.97
N SER A 82 -5.48 -5.72 -6.36
CA SER A 82 -5.66 -6.90 -5.51
C SER A 82 -6.44 -6.57 -4.24
N LYS A 83 -6.10 -5.47 -3.57
CA LYS A 83 -6.81 -4.97 -2.39
C LYS A 83 -8.27 -4.61 -2.70
N ALA A 84 -8.53 -3.95 -3.83
CA ALA A 84 -9.90 -3.66 -4.25
C ALA A 84 -10.70 -4.94 -4.51
N ARG A 85 -10.09 -5.97 -5.10
CA ARG A 85 -10.72 -7.28 -5.34
C ARG A 85 -11.00 -8.06 -4.05
N THR A 86 -10.17 -7.90 -3.02
CA THR A 86 -10.30 -8.66 -1.76
C THR A 86 -11.05 -7.89 -0.67
N ALA A 87 -11.17 -6.56 -0.76
CA ALA A 87 -11.84 -5.71 0.24
C ALA A 87 -13.30 -6.09 0.52
N GLY A 88 -14.01 -6.65 -0.45
CA GLY A 88 -15.39 -7.13 -0.27
C GLY A 88 -15.50 -8.63 0.06
N LYS A 89 -14.41 -9.40 -0.07
CA LYS A 89 -14.44 -10.86 -0.01
C LYS A 89 -14.24 -11.41 1.40
N THR A 90 -13.80 -10.57 2.33
CA THR A 90 -13.69 -10.86 3.77
C THR A 90 -15.04 -10.72 4.50
N GLY A 91 -16.11 -10.26 3.82
CA GLY A 91 -17.41 -9.97 4.40
C GLY A 91 -18.51 -11.03 4.24
N THR A 92 -18.21 -12.23 3.71
CA THR A 92 -19.20 -13.34 3.63
C THR A 92 -18.90 -14.47 4.62
N GLY A 93 -18.26 -14.13 5.75
CA GLY A 93 -18.28 -14.99 6.92
C GLY A 93 -19.67 -14.99 7.54
N ARG A 94 -20.50 -15.99 7.16
CA ARG A 94 -21.62 -16.55 7.93
C ARG A 94 -22.26 -15.56 8.89
N LYS A 95 -23.36 -14.90 8.48
CA LYS A 95 -24.27 -14.25 9.44
C LYS A 95 -24.62 -15.26 10.52
N ARG A 96 -23.96 -15.19 11.69
CA ARG A 96 -24.45 -15.84 12.88
C ARG A 96 -25.71 -15.07 13.21
N LYS A 97 -26.84 -15.76 13.09
CA LYS A 97 -28.13 -15.29 13.60
C LYS A 97 -27.88 -14.82 15.04
N PRO A 98 -28.12 -13.55 15.39
CA PRO A 98 -28.02 -13.15 16.78
C PRO A 98 -28.98 -14.04 17.58
N ALA A 99 -28.45 -14.74 18.58
CA ALA A 99 -29.28 -15.40 19.56
C ALA A 99 -30.11 -14.31 20.24
N ALA A 100 -31.43 -14.45 20.17
CA ALA A 100 -32.34 -13.56 20.90
C ALA A 100 -31.97 -13.59 22.39
N PRO A 101 -32.00 -12.45 23.10
CA PRO A 101 -31.79 -12.45 24.54
C PRO A 101 -32.88 -13.30 25.19
N ALA A 102 -32.45 -14.22 26.04
CA ALA A 102 -33.34 -15.02 26.86
C ALA A 102 -33.95 -14.12 27.93
N ASP A 103 -35.21 -13.74 27.75
CA ASP A 103 -36.06 -13.35 28.87
C ASP A 103 -36.55 -14.62 29.56
N SER A 104 -36.28 -14.65 30.86
CA SER A 104 -36.63 -15.66 31.83
C SER A 104 -38.14 -15.76 32.10
N ALA A 105 -38.55 -16.98 32.46
CA ALA A 105 -39.80 -17.39 33.13
C ALA A 105 -41.02 -17.54 32.19
N THR A 106 -41.81 -18.63 32.13
CA THR A 106 -42.15 -19.70 33.10
C THR A 106 -42.77 -20.91 32.37
N ASP A 107 -42.66 -22.08 33.00
CA ASP A 107 -43.62 -23.22 33.03
C ASP A 107 -43.89 -24.10 31.79
N GLY A 108 -43.15 -25.21 31.76
CA GLY A 108 -43.66 -26.60 31.78
C GLY A 108 -44.90 -27.01 30.97
N ALA A 109 -44.68 -27.72 29.86
CA ALA A 109 -45.60 -28.76 29.38
C ALA A 109 -44.89 -29.83 28.53
N LYS A 110 -44.54 -30.92 29.21
CA LYS A 110 -44.60 -32.35 28.81
C LYS A 110 -44.50 -32.77 27.33
N SER A 111 -43.57 -33.71 27.16
CA SER A 111 -43.76 -35.04 26.52
C SER A 111 -43.63 -35.19 25.01
N ALA A 112 -42.44 -35.66 24.63
CA ALA A 112 -42.19 -36.87 23.82
C ALA A 112 -43.16 -37.20 22.67
N THR A 113 -42.61 -37.21 21.45
CA THR A 113 -42.72 -38.40 20.59
C THR A 113 -41.64 -38.42 19.50
N ARG A 114 -40.66 -39.29 19.75
CA ARG A 114 -39.68 -39.82 18.81
C ARG A 114 -40.41 -40.81 17.89
N ARG A 115 -40.47 -40.57 16.56
CA ARG A 115 -40.75 -41.62 15.58
C ARG A 115 -39.97 -41.42 14.27
N LYS A 116 -39.12 -42.39 13.96
CA LYS A 116 -38.42 -42.65 12.68
C LYS A 116 -38.54 -44.16 12.43
N PRO A 117 -38.50 -44.67 11.18
CA PRO A 117 -39.45 -44.57 10.07
C PRO A 117 -40.11 -45.97 9.84
N PRO A 118 -40.81 -46.23 8.71
CA PRO A 118 -40.82 -47.59 8.17
C PRO A 118 -40.21 -47.67 6.74
N ALA A 119 -39.64 -48.84 6.45
CA ALA A 119 -38.82 -49.17 5.29
C ALA A 119 -39.62 -49.44 3.99
N LYS A 120 -38.88 -49.42 2.86
CA LYS A 120 -39.27 -49.76 1.48
C LYS A 120 -39.99 -51.11 1.35
N PRO A 121 -40.66 -51.35 0.20
CA PRO A 121 -40.05 -52.27 -0.76
C PRO A 121 -39.93 -51.68 -2.17
N ARG A 122 -38.92 -52.20 -2.87
CA ARG A 122 -38.55 -51.95 -4.26
C ARG A 122 -39.21 -53.06 -5.09
N ALA A 123 -39.89 -52.70 -6.17
CA ALA A 123 -40.17 -53.57 -7.30
C ALA A 123 -39.59 -52.87 -8.54
#